data_AF-D3TCV3-F1
#
_entry.id   AF-D3TCV3-F1
#
_cell.length_a   1.000
_cell.length_b   1.000
_cell.length_c   1.000
_cell.angle_alpha   90.00
_cell.angle_beta   90.00
_cell.angle_gamma   90.00
#
_symmetry.space_group_name_H-M   'P 1'
#
loop_
_entity.id
_entity.type
_entity.pdbx_description
1 polymer ?
#
loop_
_entity_poly.entity_id
_entity_poly.type
_entity_poly.pdbx_seq_one_letter_code
_entity_poly.pdbx_strand_id
1 'polypeptide(L)'
;MKGFAHFLAGLTTATFVVVIANMYYGNNVIANEIVVHKALIIILGGIFGILPDTIDFRFAKYLQKHDYEVDMDEWNLDPQLVATTLAKAIDQANEENREVNVMLHTIKISSDQWRQYTVHFDTENKKVICDIGPIISGFEKRPYITSYLPPEKAHAEASFKADLDYNYDAVTHVDILSGPDFSFFPEGNNRVRADFIPWHRRWAHSITLGIMFAPIGFMLYGFTPMGWTAFWIIMLGFWSHILTDHFGLMGSNMFPPFTTKRIPGFKVTRSMSTLANVYTNYLDILLIIFNVNALNYALSGKDYLSMPWLSYFGENLSYLEWYLIGIMNYLVYYIIPPILVSYLIVSWLRKRKGVRELTEKEARSAEQLEELGGANV
;
A
#
# COMPACT_ATOMS: atom_id res chain seq x y z
N MET A 1 -1.74 -0.16 1.00
CA MET A 1 -2.68 -0.77 1.99
C MET A 1 -3.28 -2.03 1.38
N LYS A 2 -4.33 -2.65 1.91
CA LYS A 2 -5.04 -3.75 1.23
C LYS A 2 -6.07 -3.20 0.23
N GLY A 3 -6.42 -4.01 -0.77
CA GLY A 3 -7.32 -3.62 -1.86
C GLY A 3 -8.67 -3.04 -1.43
N PHE A 4 -9.26 -3.52 -0.34
CA PHE A 4 -10.52 -2.95 0.17
C PHE A 4 -10.38 -1.50 0.67
N ALA A 5 -9.23 -1.16 1.27
CA ALA A 5 -8.97 0.21 1.72
C ALA A 5 -8.78 1.16 0.54
N HIS A 6 -8.14 0.69 -0.53
CA HIS A 6 -8.00 1.46 -1.77
C HIS A 6 -9.34 1.68 -2.47
N PHE A 7 -10.19 0.65 -2.50
CA PHE A 7 -11.57 0.77 -2.99
C PHE A 7 -12.38 1.81 -2.19
N LEU A 8 -12.33 1.75 -0.85
CA LEU A 8 -13.00 2.72 0.01
C LEU A 8 -12.46 4.14 -0.16
N ALA A 9 -11.14 4.33 -0.19
CA ALA A 9 -10.53 5.65 -0.43
C ALA A 9 -10.97 6.24 -1.78
N GLY A 10 -11.15 5.40 -2.81
CA GLY A 10 -11.73 5.79 -4.09
C GLY A 10 -13.19 6.24 -3.98
N LEU A 11 -14.03 5.48 -3.27
CA LEU A 11 -15.43 5.85 -3.01
C LEU A 11 -15.54 7.14 -2.20
N THR A 12 -14.77 7.28 -1.12
CA THR A 12 -14.70 8.49 -0.29
C THR A 12 -14.39 9.69 -1.16
N THR A 13 -13.33 9.59 -1.97
CA THR A 13 -12.93 10.65 -2.90
C THR A 13 -14.07 11.03 -3.85
N ALA A 14 -14.78 10.04 -4.40
CA ALA A 14 -15.91 10.30 -5.28
C ALA A 14 -17.05 11.06 -4.58
N THR A 15 -17.34 10.76 -3.30
CA THR A 15 -18.37 11.50 -2.55
C THR A 15 -18.01 12.98 -2.37
N PHE A 16 -16.74 13.32 -2.16
CA PHE A 16 -16.28 14.71 -2.13
C PHE A 16 -16.47 15.41 -3.48
N VAL A 17 -16.09 14.75 -4.57
CA VAL A 17 -16.28 15.31 -5.92
C VAL A 17 -17.75 15.58 -6.21
N VAL A 18 -18.64 14.68 -5.80
CA VAL A 18 -20.08 14.85 -5.95
C VAL A 18 -20.61 16.05 -5.14
N VAL A 19 -20.16 16.22 -3.88
CA VAL A 19 -20.52 17.39 -3.07
C VAL A 19 -20.08 18.68 -3.75
N ILE A 20 -18.82 18.75 -4.19
CA ILE A 20 -18.26 19.92 -4.88
C ILE A 20 -19.02 20.21 -6.18
N ALA A 21 -19.32 19.17 -6.96
CA ALA A 21 -20.10 19.32 -8.18
C ALA A 21 -21.51 19.87 -7.89
N ASN A 22 -22.17 19.39 -6.83
CA ASN A 22 -23.47 19.91 -6.43
C ASN A 22 -23.41 21.40 -6.04
N MET A 23 -22.36 21.81 -5.32
CA MET A 23 -22.11 23.23 -5.00
C MET A 23 -21.92 24.06 -6.27
N TYR A 24 -21.16 23.55 -7.24
CA TYR A 24 -20.75 24.31 -8.43
C TYR A 24 -21.86 24.43 -9.48
N TYR A 25 -22.56 23.33 -9.78
CA TYR A 25 -23.57 23.27 -10.85
C TYR A 25 -25.00 23.64 -10.36
N GLY A 26 -25.14 23.92 -9.06
CA GLY A 26 -26.40 24.28 -8.42
C GLY A 26 -27.11 23.06 -7.80
N ASN A 27 -27.59 23.26 -6.56
CA ASN A 27 -28.08 22.23 -5.62
C ASN A 27 -29.17 21.25 -6.13
N ASN A 28 -29.71 21.44 -7.33
CA ASN A 28 -30.83 20.67 -7.87
C ASN A 28 -30.53 19.90 -9.17
N VAL A 29 -29.43 20.20 -9.89
CA VAL A 29 -29.15 19.59 -11.21
C VAL A 29 -28.45 18.25 -11.06
N ILE A 30 -27.44 18.18 -10.20
CA ILE A 30 -26.63 16.97 -10.01
C ILE A 30 -27.17 16.10 -8.90
N ALA A 31 -27.65 16.69 -7.81
CA ALA A 31 -28.15 15.91 -6.69
C ALA A 31 -29.44 15.13 -7.02
N ASN A 32 -30.34 15.65 -7.87
CA ASN A 32 -31.48 14.86 -8.37
C ASN A 32 -31.02 13.71 -9.28
N GLU A 33 -30.08 13.93 -10.20
CA GLU A 33 -29.55 12.86 -11.06
C GLU A 33 -28.83 11.76 -10.27
N ILE A 34 -28.10 12.13 -9.21
CA ILE A 34 -27.33 11.19 -8.37
C ILE A 34 -28.23 10.43 -7.39
N VAL A 35 -29.15 11.12 -6.70
CA VAL A 35 -30.05 10.51 -5.71
C VAL A 35 -31.19 9.72 -6.37
N VAL A 36 -31.72 10.20 -7.50
CA VAL A 36 -32.87 9.55 -8.16
C VAL A 36 -32.43 8.48 -9.16
N HIS A 37 -31.27 8.61 -9.82
CA HIS A 37 -30.94 7.73 -10.96
C HIS A 37 -29.53 7.10 -10.98
N LYS A 38 -28.51 7.58 -10.24
CA LYS A 38 -27.10 7.23 -10.56
C LYS A 38 -26.12 7.18 -9.37
N ALA A 39 -26.48 6.53 -8.26
CA ALA A 39 -25.50 6.14 -7.22
C ALA A 39 -24.28 5.36 -7.78
N LEU A 40 -24.43 4.77 -8.97
CA LEU A 40 -23.37 4.10 -9.73
C LEU A 40 -22.18 5.01 -10.10
N ILE A 41 -22.36 6.33 -10.20
CA ILE A 41 -21.21 7.22 -10.51
C ILE A 41 -20.16 7.19 -9.39
N ILE A 42 -20.59 7.05 -8.13
CA ILE A 42 -19.68 6.97 -6.98
C ILE A 42 -18.87 5.68 -7.07
N ILE A 43 -19.46 4.59 -7.56
CA ILE A 43 -18.78 3.29 -7.77
C ILE A 43 -17.59 3.43 -8.71
N LEU A 44 -17.60 4.36 -9.68
CA LEU A 44 -16.43 4.64 -10.52
C LEU A 44 -15.21 5.00 -9.66
N GLY A 45 -15.40 5.80 -8.61
CA GLY A 45 -14.33 6.11 -7.66
C GLY A 45 -13.73 4.86 -7.04
N GLY A 46 -14.57 3.92 -6.59
CA GLY A 46 -14.10 2.65 -6.02
C GLY A 46 -13.40 1.76 -7.04
N ILE A 47 -13.95 1.63 -8.26
CA ILE A 47 -13.35 0.85 -9.35
C ILE A 47 -11.97 1.39 -9.69
N PHE A 48 -11.86 2.71 -9.93
CA PHE A 48 -10.57 3.32 -10.25
C PHE A 48 -9.64 3.41 -9.04
N GLY A 49 -10.18 3.40 -7.82
CA GLY A 49 -9.42 3.28 -6.58
C GLY A 49 -8.75 1.93 -6.40
N ILE A 50 -9.32 0.81 -6.87
CA ILE A 50 -8.66 -0.52 -6.81
C ILE A 50 -7.91 -0.89 -8.10
N LEU A 51 -8.10 -0.11 -9.16
CA LEU A 51 -7.59 -0.42 -10.50
C LEU A 51 -6.05 -0.51 -10.58
N PRO A 52 -5.24 0.37 -9.95
CA PRO A 52 -3.78 0.29 -10.04
C PRO A 52 -3.24 -1.08 -9.62
N ASP A 53 -3.63 -1.56 -8.43
CA ASP A 53 -3.25 -2.89 -7.95
C ASP A 53 -3.80 -3.99 -8.87
N THR A 54 -5.04 -3.83 -9.34
CA THR A 54 -5.63 -4.81 -10.26
C THR A 54 -4.81 -4.95 -11.54
N ILE A 55 -4.35 -3.84 -12.12
CA ILE A 55 -3.48 -3.84 -13.30
C ILE A 55 -2.16 -4.55 -12.99
N ASP A 56 -1.53 -4.23 -11.86
CA ASP A 56 -0.24 -4.80 -11.51
C ASP A 56 -0.31 -6.31 -11.28
N PHE A 57 -1.22 -6.75 -10.40
CA PHE A 57 -1.31 -8.16 -10.00
C PHE A 57 -1.93 -9.05 -11.07
N ARG A 58 -2.75 -8.52 -11.99
CA ARG A 58 -3.38 -9.30 -13.06
C ARG A 58 -2.63 -9.23 -14.39
N PHE A 59 -1.84 -8.18 -14.63
CA PHE A 59 -1.18 -7.96 -15.91
C PHE A 59 0.32 -7.66 -15.75
N ALA A 60 0.70 -6.60 -15.04
CA ALA A 60 2.10 -6.14 -15.04
C ALA A 60 3.07 -7.21 -14.53
N LYS A 61 2.68 -7.95 -13.49
CA LYS A 61 3.44 -9.08 -12.95
C LYS A 61 3.83 -10.09 -14.02
N TYR A 62 2.91 -10.45 -14.91
CA TYR A 62 3.13 -11.47 -15.95
C TYR A 62 3.91 -10.94 -17.16
N LEU A 63 4.07 -9.63 -17.26
CA LEU A 63 4.88 -8.98 -18.29
C LEU A 63 6.32 -8.73 -17.83
N GLN A 64 6.61 -8.94 -16.54
CA GLN A 64 7.97 -8.83 -16.00
C GLN A 64 8.84 -9.94 -16.59
N LYS A 65 10.02 -9.57 -17.06
CA LYS A 65 11.04 -10.50 -17.53
C LYS A 65 12.13 -10.63 -16.46
N HIS A 66 12.57 -11.86 -16.23
CA HIS A 66 13.59 -12.19 -15.25
C HIS A 66 14.86 -12.64 -15.96
N ASP A 67 16.00 -12.10 -15.55
CA ASP A 67 17.32 -12.57 -15.98
C ASP A 67 17.73 -13.83 -15.21
N TYR A 68 17.31 -13.89 -13.93
CA TYR A 68 17.54 -15.01 -13.04
C TYR A 68 16.24 -15.41 -12.35
N GLU A 69 16.01 -16.72 -12.27
CA GLU A 69 14.99 -17.32 -11.42
C GLU A 69 15.69 -18.26 -10.45
N VAL A 70 15.54 -18.01 -9.17
CA VAL A 70 16.08 -18.85 -8.11
C VAL A 70 14.95 -19.70 -7.56
N ASP A 71 15.02 -21.00 -7.84
CA ASP A 71 14.07 -21.99 -7.37
C ASP A 71 14.81 -23.00 -6.49
N MET A 72 14.36 -23.08 -5.23
CA MET A 72 14.84 -24.05 -4.26
C MET A 72 13.70 -25.02 -3.96
N ASP A 73 14.05 -26.26 -3.65
CA ASP A 73 13.09 -27.25 -3.16
C ASP A 73 13.56 -27.83 -1.82
N GLU A 74 12.66 -28.54 -1.14
CA GLU A 74 12.94 -29.11 0.18
C GLU A 74 14.04 -30.20 0.14
N TRP A 75 14.31 -30.78 -1.03
CA TRP A 75 15.34 -31.81 -1.21
C TRP A 75 16.72 -31.22 -1.54
N ASN A 76 16.75 -29.97 -2.00
CA ASN A 76 17.94 -29.22 -2.37
C ASN A 76 17.89 -27.79 -1.80
N LEU A 77 17.88 -27.70 -0.47
CA LEU A 77 17.97 -26.44 0.25
C LEU A 77 19.40 -25.91 0.20
N ASP A 78 19.63 -24.94 -0.67
CA ASP A 78 20.93 -24.27 -0.82
C ASP A 78 20.79 -22.75 -0.67
N PRO A 79 20.91 -22.19 0.55
CA PRO A 79 20.88 -20.75 0.74
C PRO A 79 22.02 -20.02 0.03
N GLN A 80 23.14 -20.71 -0.28
CA GLN A 80 24.27 -20.10 -1.00
C GLN A 80 23.89 -19.79 -2.45
N LEU A 81 23.01 -20.59 -3.07
CA LEU A 81 22.48 -20.32 -4.41
C LEU A 81 21.77 -18.96 -4.46
N VAL A 82 20.92 -18.67 -3.48
CA VAL A 82 20.19 -17.40 -3.36
C VAL A 82 21.15 -16.24 -3.16
N ALA A 83 22.01 -16.34 -2.14
CA ALA A 83 22.94 -15.26 -1.78
C ALA A 83 23.86 -14.92 -2.96
N THR A 84 24.45 -15.94 -3.60
CA THR A 84 25.38 -15.77 -4.72
C THR A 84 24.67 -15.21 -5.96
N THR A 85 23.45 -15.66 -6.26
CA THR A 85 22.70 -15.17 -7.42
C THR A 85 22.34 -13.70 -7.27
N LEU A 86 21.89 -13.28 -6.09
CA LEU A 86 21.57 -11.87 -5.82
C LEU A 86 22.83 -11.00 -5.82
N ALA A 87 23.91 -11.43 -5.18
CA ALA A 87 25.19 -10.70 -5.20
C ALA A 87 25.72 -10.53 -6.64
N LYS A 88 25.66 -11.60 -7.43
CA LYS A 88 26.01 -11.57 -8.85
C LYS A 88 25.11 -10.63 -9.65
N ALA A 89 23.80 -10.64 -9.42
CA ALA A 89 22.87 -9.76 -10.12
C ALA A 89 23.12 -8.27 -9.83
N ILE A 90 23.49 -7.94 -8.59
CA ILE A 90 23.90 -6.58 -8.20
C ILE A 90 25.14 -6.15 -8.98
N ASP A 91 26.18 -6.97 -8.97
CA ASP A 91 27.43 -6.66 -9.67
C ASP A 91 27.23 -6.60 -11.18
N GLN A 92 26.43 -7.51 -11.75
CA GLN A 92 26.11 -7.51 -13.16
C GLN A 92 25.36 -6.25 -13.59
N ALA A 93 24.39 -5.78 -12.79
CA ALA A 93 23.66 -4.55 -13.11
C ALA A 93 24.60 -3.34 -13.21
N ASN A 94 25.60 -3.29 -12.32
CA ASN A 94 26.62 -2.25 -12.32
C ASN A 94 27.63 -2.40 -13.48
N GLU A 95 28.18 -3.60 -13.67
CA GLU A 95 29.23 -3.89 -14.66
C GLU A 95 28.72 -3.78 -16.10
N GLU A 96 27.51 -4.26 -16.37
CA GLU A 96 26.87 -4.21 -17.70
C GLU A 96 26.05 -2.92 -17.91
N ASN A 97 25.91 -2.09 -16.89
CA ASN A 97 25.13 -0.86 -16.89
C ASN A 97 23.71 -1.04 -17.49
N ARG A 98 23.02 -2.10 -17.04
CA ARG A 98 21.63 -2.40 -17.40
C ARG A 98 20.80 -2.89 -16.20
N GLU A 99 19.47 -2.81 -16.32
CA GLU A 99 18.53 -3.43 -15.37
C GLU A 99 18.74 -4.95 -15.37
N VAL A 100 18.85 -5.55 -14.18
CA VAL A 100 18.92 -7.01 -13.97
C VAL A 100 17.80 -7.42 -13.00
N ASN A 101 16.99 -8.39 -13.41
CA ASN A 101 15.80 -8.81 -12.69
C ASN A 101 15.95 -10.23 -12.14
N VAL A 102 15.65 -10.42 -10.85
CA VAL A 102 15.76 -11.70 -10.15
C VAL A 102 14.40 -12.07 -9.54
N MET A 103 13.92 -13.28 -9.82
CA MET A 103 12.77 -13.87 -9.15
C MET A 103 13.24 -14.85 -8.07
N LEU A 104 12.69 -14.74 -6.86
CA LEU A 104 12.90 -15.70 -5.79
C LEU A 104 11.63 -16.52 -5.59
N HIS A 105 11.66 -17.80 -5.96
CA HIS A 105 10.51 -18.69 -5.81
C HIS A 105 10.35 -19.15 -4.36
N THR A 106 9.11 -19.42 -3.95
CA THR A 106 8.82 -19.99 -2.63
C THR A 106 9.00 -21.50 -2.64
N ILE A 107 9.42 -22.04 -1.51
CA ILE A 107 9.53 -23.49 -1.32
C ILE A 107 8.21 -24.01 -0.77
N LYS A 108 7.33 -24.50 -1.65
CA LYS A 108 6.04 -25.07 -1.26
C LYS A 108 6.17 -26.54 -0.86
N ILE A 109 5.75 -26.88 0.36
CA ILE A 109 5.81 -28.25 0.89
C ILE A 109 4.47 -28.97 0.72
N SER A 110 3.38 -28.30 1.06
CA SER A 110 2.02 -28.86 0.99
C SER A 110 1.02 -27.83 0.46
N SER A 111 -0.28 -28.16 0.49
CA SER A 111 -1.34 -27.20 0.16
C SER A 111 -1.35 -25.95 1.04
N ASP A 112 -0.90 -26.07 2.29
CA ASP A 112 -0.97 -25.03 3.31
C ASP A 112 0.37 -24.79 4.05
N GLN A 113 1.46 -25.40 3.60
CA GLN A 113 2.78 -25.29 4.21
C GLN A 113 3.85 -24.87 3.23
N TRP A 114 4.71 -23.97 3.69
CA TRP A 114 5.87 -23.48 2.96
C TRP A 114 7.09 -23.46 3.87
N ARG A 115 8.26 -23.77 3.31
CA ARG A 115 9.54 -23.49 3.95
C ARG A 115 9.83 -22.00 3.73
N GLN A 116 9.87 -21.25 4.82
CA GLN A 116 10.28 -19.85 4.77
C GLN A 116 11.80 -19.77 4.62
N TYR A 117 12.27 -18.80 3.85
CA TYR A 117 13.65 -18.32 3.94
C TYR A 117 13.67 -16.80 3.88
N THR A 118 14.75 -16.19 4.34
CA THR A 118 14.90 -14.73 4.36
C THR A 118 16.08 -14.29 3.52
N VAL A 119 15.99 -13.07 3.03
CA VAL A 119 17.06 -12.38 2.32
C VAL A 119 17.26 -11.02 2.95
N HIS A 120 18.51 -10.71 3.29
CA HIS A 120 18.93 -9.42 3.83
C HIS A 120 20.11 -8.88 3.03
N PHE A 121 19.99 -7.63 2.60
CA PHE A 121 21.09 -6.88 2.01
C PHE A 121 21.82 -6.08 3.10
N ASP A 122 22.96 -6.59 3.56
CA ASP A 122 23.88 -5.83 4.40
C ASP A 122 24.68 -4.88 3.50
N THR A 123 24.15 -3.66 3.35
CA THR A 123 24.74 -2.62 2.51
C THR A 123 26.05 -2.07 3.08
N GLU A 124 26.28 -2.18 4.39
CA GLU A 124 27.50 -1.68 5.05
C GLU A 124 28.69 -2.60 4.78
N ASN A 125 28.49 -3.91 4.93
CA ASN A 125 29.51 -4.93 4.69
C ASN A 125 29.51 -5.47 3.25
N LYS A 126 28.59 -4.97 2.40
CA LYS A 126 28.39 -5.40 1.01
C LYS A 126 28.16 -6.90 0.88
N LYS A 127 27.21 -7.42 1.65
CA LYS A 127 26.84 -8.83 1.67
C LYS A 127 25.35 -9.03 1.42
N VAL A 128 25.02 -10.09 0.69
CA VAL A 128 23.68 -10.69 0.70
C VAL A 128 23.73 -11.84 1.68
N ILE A 129 22.82 -11.84 2.65
CA ILE A 129 22.65 -12.89 3.64
C ILE A 129 21.34 -13.61 3.32
N CYS A 130 21.38 -14.94 3.30
CA CYS A 130 20.21 -15.78 3.13
C CYS A 130 20.11 -16.79 4.27
N ASP A 131 18.97 -16.83 4.94
CA ASP A 131 18.70 -17.76 6.03
C ASP A 131 17.47 -18.63 5.75
N ILE A 132 17.63 -19.95 5.82
CA ILE A 132 16.53 -20.90 5.74
C ILE A 132 15.82 -20.95 7.10
N GLY A 133 14.56 -20.55 7.09
CA GLY A 133 13.69 -20.52 8.26
C GLY A 133 12.87 -21.81 8.47
N PRO A 134 11.90 -21.75 9.39
CA PRO A 134 11.02 -22.87 9.67
C PRO A 134 10.02 -23.08 8.52
N ILE A 135 9.36 -24.23 8.54
CA ILE A 135 8.10 -24.42 7.85
C ILE A 135 7.07 -23.52 8.53
N ILE A 136 6.27 -22.83 7.75
CA ILE A 136 5.16 -22.01 8.21
C ILE A 136 3.84 -22.52 7.65
N SER A 137 2.75 -22.29 8.38
CA SER A 137 1.40 -22.40 7.84
C SER A 137 1.11 -21.22 6.90
N GLY A 138 0.25 -21.40 5.90
CA GLY A 138 0.00 -20.45 4.80
C GLY A 138 -0.27 -19.00 5.20
N PHE A 139 -1.52 -18.53 5.13
CA PHE A 139 -1.79 -17.10 5.35
C PHE A 139 -1.62 -16.64 6.80
N GLU A 140 -1.67 -17.55 7.77
CA GLU A 140 -1.43 -17.23 9.19
C GLU A 140 0.06 -17.11 9.53
N LYS A 141 0.95 -17.64 8.67
CA LYS A 141 2.40 -17.60 8.84
C LYS A 141 2.89 -18.12 10.19
N ARG A 142 2.24 -19.16 10.75
CA ARG A 142 2.64 -19.72 12.05
C ARG A 142 3.78 -20.71 11.86
N PRO A 143 4.91 -20.59 12.57
CA PRO A 143 6.05 -21.48 12.43
C PRO A 143 5.79 -22.84 13.11
N TYR A 144 6.23 -23.92 12.47
CA TYR A 144 6.34 -25.24 13.06
C TYR A 144 7.69 -25.37 13.76
N ILE A 145 7.71 -25.24 15.09
CA ILE A 145 8.95 -25.12 15.89
C ILE A 145 9.92 -26.30 15.72
N THR A 146 9.42 -27.49 15.36
CA THR A 146 10.29 -28.67 15.15
C THR A 146 10.98 -28.69 13.79
N SER A 147 10.75 -27.68 12.94
CA SER A 147 11.21 -27.68 11.55
C SER A 147 12.42 -26.81 11.27
N TYR A 148 12.96 -26.11 12.28
CA TYR A 148 14.19 -25.32 12.11
C TYR A 148 15.37 -26.21 11.73
N LEU A 149 16.21 -25.70 10.83
CA LEU A 149 17.45 -26.35 10.44
C LEU A 149 18.60 -25.90 11.37
N PRO A 150 19.65 -26.74 11.55
CA PRO A 150 20.88 -26.31 12.19
C PRO A 150 21.47 -25.08 11.47
N PRO A 151 22.04 -24.09 12.19
CA PRO A 151 22.54 -22.85 11.58
C PRO A 151 23.51 -23.07 10.43
N GLU A 152 24.38 -24.07 10.53
CA GLU A 152 25.38 -24.42 9.51
C GLU A 152 24.78 -24.80 8.15
N LYS A 153 23.53 -25.26 8.12
CA LYS A 153 22.79 -25.62 6.89
C LYS A 153 21.75 -24.58 6.50
N ALA A 154 21.45 -23.65 7.39
CA ALA A 154 20.43 -22.65 7.20
C ALA A 154 21.01 -21.34 6.65
N HIS A 155 22.28 -21.05 6.92
CA HIS A 155 22.86 -19.72 6.70
C HIS A 155 23.84 -19.72 5.52
N ALA A 156 23.75 -18.69 4.68
CA ALA A 156 24.75 -18.40 3.66
C ALA A 156 24.95 -16.89 3.47
N GLU A 157 26.16 -16.53 3.04
CA GLU A 157 26.52 -15.16 2.70
C GLU A 157 27.22 -15.10 1.35
N ALA A 158 27.01 -14.01 0.61
CA ALA A 158 27.79 -13.71 -0.60
C ALA A 158 28.09 -12.22 -0.68
N SER A 159 29.33 -11.86 -1.01
CA SER A 159 29.75 -10.46 -1.14
C SER A 159 29.49 -9.91 -2.54
N PHE A 160 29.16 -8.62 -2.61
CA PHE A 160 29.06 -7.84 -3.85
C PHE A 160 29.98 -6.61 -3.79
N LYS A 161 30.22 -5.96 -4.93
CA LYS A 161 31.18 -4.84 -5.07
C LYS A 161 30.51 -3.47 -5.08
N ALA A 162 29.35 -3.38 -5.75
CA ALA A 162 28.65 -2.10 -5.96
C ALA A 162 28.14 -1.50 -4.63
N ASP A 163 27.95 -0.19 -4.61
CA ASP A 163 27.28 0.52 -3.51
C ASP A 163 25.77 0.39 -3.69
N LEU A 164 25.13 -0.42 -2.85
CA LEU A 164 23.71 -0.75 -2.98
C LEU A 164 22.83 0.25 -2.21
N ASP A 165 21.92 0.89 -2.94
CA ASP A 165 20.84 1.70 -2.39
C ASP A 165 19.56 0.86 -2.31
N TYR A 166 19.23 0.42 -1.12
CA TYR A 166 18.06 -0.41 -0.84
C TYR A 166 17.23 0.23 0.27
N ASN A 167 16.01 0.67 -0.09
CA ASN A 167 15.16 1.50 0.77
C ASN A 167 13.88 0.80 1.26
N TYR A 168 13.77 -0.52 1.05
CA TYR A 168 12.66 -1.34 1.55
C TYR A 168 12.94 -1.89 2.96
N ASP A 169 12.24 -2.95 3.39
CA ASP A 169 12.48 -3.64 4.65
C ASP A 169 13.88 -4.27 4.68
N ALA A 170 14.53 -4.23 5.84
CA ALA A 170 15.88 -4.77 6.04
C ALA A 170 15.94 -6.27 5.73
N VAL A 171 14.91 -7.01 6.13
CA VAL A 171 14.78 -8.45 5.89
C VAL A 171 13.55 -8.71 5.04
N THR A 172 13.74 -9.47 3.95
CA THR A 172 12.66 -9.92 3.08
C THR A 172 12.37 -11.38 3.36
N HIS A 173 11.16 -11.69 3.83
CA HIS A 173 10.70 -13.07 3.98
C HIS A 173 10.16 -13.60 2.65
N VAL A 174 10.73 -14.69 2.17
CA VAL A 174 10.22 -15.48 1.05
C VAL A 174 9.48 -16.68 1.63
N ASP A 175 8.14 -16.63 1.59
CA ASP A 175 7.34 -17.53 2.41
C ASP A 175 6.05 -18.06 1.76
N ILE A 176 5.22 -17.22 1.14
CA ILE A 176 3.96 -17.64 0.52
C ILE A 176 3.78 -17.10 -0.91
N LEU A 177 2.77 -17.61 -1.62
CA LEU A 177 2.48 -17.28 -3.02
C LEU A 177 3.65 -17.65 -3.93
N SER A 178 3.97 -16.85 -4.94
CA SER A 178 5.08 -17.11 -5.86
C SER A 178 6.44 -16.66 -5.32
N GLY A 179 6.48 -15.93 -4.22
CA GLY A 179 7.69 -15.24 -3.75
C GLY A 179 7.90 -13.88 -4.43
N PRO A 180 8.93 -13.13 -3.99
CA PRO A 180 9.19 -11.77 -4.45
C PRO A 180 10.13 -11.69 -5.65
N ASP A 181 10.04 -10.56 -6.32
CA ASP A 181 10.92 -10.14 -7.41
C ASP A 181 11.82 -8.99 -6.93
N PHE A 182 13.05 -8.93 -7.41
CA PHE A 182 13.97 -7.81 -7.24
C PHE A 182 14.47 -7.31 -8.60
N SER A 183 14.53 -5.99 -8.78
CA SER A 183 15.28 -5.39 -9.89
C SER A 183 16.45 -4.58 -9.35
N PHE A 184 17.60 -4.74 -9.99
CA PHE A 184 18.80 -3.98 -9.74
C PHE A 184 19.02 -3.00 -10.88
N PHE A 185 18.94 -1.70 -10.59
CA PHE A 185 19.12 -0.61 -11.54
C PHE A 185 20.47 0.07 -11.34
N PRO A 186 21.31 0.20 -12.37
CA PRO A 186 22.51 1.03 -12.28
C PRO A 186 22.12 2.50 -12.15
N GLU A 187 22.68 3.21 -11.18
CA GLU A 187 22.56 4.67 -11.03
C GLU A 187 23.85 5.41 -11.41
N GLY A 188 24.85 4.70 -11.93
CA GLY A 188 26.18 5.22 -12.25
C GLY A 188 27.09 5.32 -11.01
N ASN A 189 28.37 5.65 -11.23
CA ASN A 189 29.37 5.81 -10.16
C ASN A 189 29.46 4.62 -9.19
N ASN A 190 29.46 3.39 -9.72
CA ASN A 190 29.49 2.16 -8.92
C ASN A 190 28.30 1.97 -7.98
N ARG A 191 27.17 2.65 -8.22
CA ARG A 191 25.99 2.62 -7.36
C ARG A 191 24.83 1.89 -8.06
N VAL A 192 24.16 1.01 -7.32
CA VAL A 192 23.02 0.21 -7.78
C VAL A 192 21.84 0.44 -6.87
N ARG A 193 20.67 0.72 -7.43
CA ARG A 193 19.41 0.76 -6.68
C ARG A 193 18.71 -0.59 -6.76
N ALA A 194 18.29 -1.14 -5.63
CA ALA A 194 17.45 -2.32 -5.57
C ALA A 194 15.98 -1.93 -5.33
N ASP A 195 15.10 -2.33 -6.24
CA ASP A 195 13.65 -2.17 -6.11
C ASP A 195 13.00 -3.52 -5.83
N PHE A 196 12.29 -3.62 -4.69
CA PHE A 196 11.45 -4.76 -4.34
C PHE A 196 10.13 -4.72 -5.13
N ILE A 197 9.76 -5.85 -5.71
CA ILE A 197 8.60 -6.05 -6.58
C ILE A 197 8.55 -4.96 -7.68
N PRO A 198 9.48 -5.01 -8.65
CA PRO A 198 9.73 -3.94 -9.63
C PRO A 198 8.57 -3.71 -10.60
N TRP A 199 7.74 -4.72 -10.84
CA TRP A 199 6.53 -4.62 -11.66
C TRP A 199 5.41 -3.87 -10.94
N HIS A 200 5.38 -3.89 -9.60
CA HIS A 200 4.33 -3.24 -8.81
C HIS A 200 4.66 -1.76 -8.57
N ARG A 201 3.69 -0.85 -8.71
CA ARG A 201 3.86 0.60 -8.48
C ARG A 201 4.86 1.30 -9.40
N ARG A 202 5.06 0.73 -10.60
CA ARG A 202 5.83 1.35 -11.69
C ARG A 202 4.92 2.25 -12.50
N TRP A 203 4.37 1.76 -13.62
CA TRP A 203 3.59 2.60 -14.51
C TRP A 203 2.11 2.68 -14.13
N ALA A 204 1.56 1.63 -13.52
CA ALA A 204 0.14 1.58 -13.12
C ALA A 204 -0.18 2.50 -11.93
N HIS A 205 0.78 2.81 -11.06
CA HIS A 205 0.59 3.71 -9.90
C HIS A 205 1.11 5.10 -10.19
N SER A 206 0.64 5.68 -11.30
CA SER A 206 1.09 6.98 -11.76
C SER A 206 -0.01 8.02 -11.84
N ILE A 207 0.36 9.28 -11.58
CA ILE A 207 -0.54 10.40 -11.77
C ILE A 207 -0.90 10.52 -13.26
N THR A 208 0.07 10.30 -14.14
CA THR A 208 -0.09 10.36 -15.60
C THR A 208 -1.15 9.38 -16.11
N LEU A 209 -1.16 8.14 -15.62
CA LEU A 209 -2.19 7.18 -16.01
C LEU A 209 -3.59 7.56 -15.49
N GLY A 210 -3.68 8.17 -14.30
CA GLY A 210 -4.95 8.73 -13.81
C GLY A 210 -5.52 9.82 -14.75
N ILE A 211 -4.67 10.69 -15.29
CA ILE A 211 -5.09 11.68 -16.32
C ILE A 211 -5.57 10.98 -17.59
N MET A 212 -4.88 9.92 -18.02
CA MET A 212 -5.25 9.17 -19.22
C MET A 212 -6.60 8.46 -19.07
N PHE A 213 -6.98 8.02 -17.87
CA PHE A 213 -8.27 7.40 -17.62
C PHE A 213 -9.42 8.40 -17.46
N ALA A 214 -9.14 9.63 -17.03
CA ALA A 214 -10.17 10.63 -16.78
C ALA A 214 -11.16 10.89 -17.95
N PRO A 215 -10.71 10.94 -19.24
CA PRO A 215 -11.61 11.07 -20.40
C PRO A 215 -12.69 10.00 -20.53
N ILE A 216 -12.55 8.83 -19.89
CA ILE A 216 -13.62 7.81 -19.84
C ILE A 216 -14.91 8.41 -19.25
N GLY A 217 -14.80 9.38 -18.33
CA GLY A 217 -15.96 10.10 -17.80
C GLY A 217 -16.80 10.80 -18.89
N PHE A 218 -16.14 11.43 -19.87
CA PHE A 218 -16.83 12.03 -21.02
C PHE A 218 -17.35 10.98 -21.99
N MET A 219 -16.66 9.85 -22.15
CA MET A 219 -17.16 8.75 -23.00
C MET A 219 -18.48 8.17 -22.45
N LEU A 220 -18.61 8.10 -21.12
CA LEU A 220 -19.79 7.55 -20.46
C LEU A 220 -20.97 8.53 -20.39
N TYR A 221 -20.70 9.82 -20.22
CA TYR A 221 -21.75 10.83 -19.91
C TYR A 221 -21.74 12.08 -20.80
N GLY A 222 -20.91 12.12 -21.85
CA GLY A 222 -20.73 13.26 -22.75
C GLY A 222 -20.03 14.45 -22.09
N PHE A 223 -19.89 15.56 -22.82
CA PHE A 223 -19.39 16.84 -22.28
C PHE A 223 -20.47 17.58 -21.48
N THR A 224 -21.06 16.89 -20.51
CA THR A 224 -22.13 17.39 -19.62
C THR A 224 -21.57 17.65 -18.22
N PRO A 225 -22.31 18.33 -17.32
CA PRO A 225 -21.92 18.42 -15.91
C PRO A 225 -21.62 17.04 -15.28
N MET A 226 -22.37 16.00 -15.69
CA MET A 226 -22.16 14.63 -15.24
C MET A 226 -20.86 14.03 -15.80
N GLY A 227 -20.52 14.30 -17.06
CA GLY A 227 -19.25 13.85 -17.64
C GLY A 227 -18.04 14.51 -17.01
N TRP A 228 -18.11 15.80 -16.68
CA TRP A 228 -17.08 16.47 -15.90
C TRP A 228 -16.96 15.88 -14.49
N THR A 229 -18.10 15.62 -13.83
CA THR A 229 -18.10 14.98 -12.51
C THR A 229 -17.44 13.59 -12.57
N ALA A 230 -17.80 12.78 -13.56
CA ALA A 230 -17.20 11.46 -13.77
C ALA A 230 -15.70 11.54 -14.11
N PHE A 231 -15.29 12.52 -14.92
CA PHE A 231 -13.88 12.78 -15.22
C PHE A 231 -13.06 12.98 -13.94
N TRP A 232 -13.54 13.85 -13.05
CA TRP A 232 -12.85 14.13 -11.78
C TRP A 232 -12.91 12.93 -10.82
N ILE A 233 -14.04 12.22 -10.75
CA ILE A 233 -14.17 11.01 -9.92
C ILE A 233 -13.14 9.95 -10.35
N ILE A 234 -13.02 9.69 -11.65
CA ILE A 234 -12.10 8.69 -12.18
C ILE A 234 -10.66 9.10 -11.88
N MET A 235 -10.28 10.34 -12.18
CA MET A 235 -8.91 10.82 -11.98
C MET A 235 -8.52 10.82 -10.50
N LEU A 236 -9.34 11.43 -9.65
CA LEU A 236 -9.04 11.58 -8.22
C LEU A 236 -9.22 10.26 -7.47
N GLY A 237 -10.19 9.43 -7.85
CA GLY A 237 -10.33 8.08 -7.32
C GLY A 237 -9.12 7.21 -7.63
N PHE A 238 -8.55 7.34 -8.83
CA PHE A 238 -7.29 6.65 -9.18
C PHE A 238 -6.11 7.19 -8.39
N TRP A 239 -5.99 8.52 -8.26
CA TRP A 239 -4.90 9.13 -7.50
C TRP A 239 -4.99 8.86 -6.01
N SER A 240 -6.18 8.72 -5.43
CA SER A 240 -6.32 8.42 -4.00
C SER A 240 -5.66 7.10 -3.64
N HIS A 241 -5.67 6.10 -4.54
CA HIS A 241 -4.89 4.86 -4.41
C HIS A 241 -3.40 5.17 -4.23
N ILE A 242 -2.84 5.92 -5.18
CA ILE A 242 -1.41 6.24 -5.27
C ILE A 242 -0.96 7.04 -4.04
N LEU A 243 -1.76 8.04 -3.64
CA LEU A 243 -1.48 8.85 -2.47
C LEU A 243 -1.52 8.02 -1.19
N THR A 244 -2.50 7.13 -1.07
CA THR A 244 -2.60 6.20 0.07
C THR A 244 -1.38 5.29 0.13
N ASP A 245 -0.88 4.84 -1.01
CA ASP A 245 0.28 3.97 -1.08
C ASP A 245 1.62 4.65 -0.74
N HIS A 246 1.70 5.98 -0.84
CA HIS A 246 2.86 6.74 -0.37
C HIS A 246 3.00 6.78 1.14
N PHE A 247 1.97 6.45 1.92
CA PHE A 247 2.15 6.23 3.37
C PHE A 247 2.94 4.94 3.68
N GLY A 248 3.11 4.06 2.68
CA GLY A 248 3.88 2.82 2.78
C GLY A 248 5.39 3.00 2.68
N LEU A 249 6.10 1.86 2.55
CA LEU A 249 7.55 1.81 2.35
C LEU A 249 7.95 2.04 0.89
N MET A 250 7.27 1.36 -0.05
CA MET A 250 7.69 1.29 -1.46
C MET A 250 7.52 2.60 -2.23
N GLY A 251 6.55 3.44 -1.86
CA GLY A 251 6.15 4.59 -2.66
C GLY A 251 5.66 4.20 -4.05
N SER A 252 5.93 5.00 -5.09
CA SER A 252 5.58 4.69 -6.49
C SER A 252 6.33 5.57 -7.50
N ASN A 253 6.28 5.21 -8.79
CA ASN A 253 6.71 6.11 -9.86
C ASN A 253 5.53 6.98 -10.35
N MET A 254 5.54 8.26 -9.97
CA MET A 254 4.41 9.17 -10.22
C MET A 254 4.29 9.65 -11.67
N PHE A 255 5.38 9.70 -12.45
CA PHE A 255 5.43 10.38 -13.75
C PHE A 255 6.01 9.57 -14.93
N PRO A 256 5.64 8.31 -15.15
CA PRO A 256 5.91 7.62 -16.40
C PRO A 256 5.18 8.30 -17.60
N PRO A 257 5.73 8.26 -18.82
CA PRO A 257 7.02 7.68 -19.20
C PRO A 257 8.21 8.64 -18.99
N PHE A 258 8.01 9.81 -18.37
CA PHE A 258 9.06 10.82 -18.21
C PHE A 258 10.18 10.39 -17.26
N THR A 259 9.87 9.52 -16.29
CA THR A 259 10.85 8.92 -15.38
C THR A 259 10.49 7.45 -15.10
N THR A 260 11.51 6.65 -14.80
CA THR A 260 11.39 5.27 -14.30
C THR A 260 11.69 5.16 -12.80
N LYS A 261 12.18 6.25 -12.18
CA LYS A 261 12.58 6.29 -10.78
C LYS A 261 11.36 6.37 -9.87
N ARG A 262 11.31 5.48 -8.87
CA ARG A 262 10.30 5.52 -7.82
C ARG A 262 10.63 6.62 -6.81
N ILE A 263 9.60 7.32 -6.38
CA ILE A 263 9.65 8.20 -5.21
C ILE A 263 9.37 7.32 -3.99
N PRO A 264 10.26 7.29 -2.98
CA PRO A 264 10.05 6.46 -1.79
C PRO A 264 8.82 6.92 -1.00
N GLY A 265 8.19 5.99 -0.30
CA GLY A 265 7.08 6.33 0.59
C GLY A 265 7.54 6.94 1.91
N PHE A 266 6.59 7.46 2.68
CA PHE A 266 6.81 8.11 3.97
C PHE A 266 7.12 7.14 5.13
N LYS A 267 7.05 5.83 4.88
CA LYS A 267 7.36 4.78 5.88
C LYS A 267 6.51 4.88 7.15
N VAL A 268 5.26 5.34 7.03
CA VAL A 268 4.33 5.52 8.15
C VAL A 268 3.63 4.21 8.51
N THR A 269 3.35 3.37 7.51
CA THR A 269 2.62 2.12 7.71
C THR A 269 3.11 1.01 6.78
N ARG A 270 2.77 -0.24 7.11
CA ARG A 270 2.95 -1.41 6.25
C ARG A 270 1.60 -1.84 5.67
N SER A 271 1.61 -2.38 4.45
CA SER A 271 0.38 -2.85 3.77
C SER A 271 -0.39 -3.88 4.59
N MET A 272 0.31 -4.72 5.36
CA MET A 272 -0.24 -5.76 6.24
C MET A 272 -0.64 -5.26 7.62
N SER A 273 -0.47 -3.97 7.94
CA SER A 273 -0.89 -3.42 9.24
C SER A 273 -2.41 -3.44 9.37
N THR A 274 -2.93 -4.34 10.22
CA THR A 274 -4.36 -4.44 10.51
C THR A 274 -4.92 -3.11 11.00
N LEU A 275 -4.22 -2.44 11.93
CA LEU A 275 -4.65 -1.17 12.49
C LEU A 275 -4.74 -0.08 11.43
N ALA A 276 -3.72 0.04 10.56
CA ALA A 276 -3.76 1.07 9.51
C ALA A 276 -4.93 0.85 8.55
N ASN A 277 -5.14 -0.40 8.10
CA ASN A 277 -6.27 -0.71 7.22
C ASN A 277 -7.62 -0.45 7.91
N VAL A 278 -7.78 -0.85 9.17
CA VAL A 278 -9.02 -0.61 9.94
C VAL A 278 -9.28 0.88 10.11
N TYR A 279 -8.27 1.65 10.52
CA TYR A 279 -8.45 3.10 10.74
C TYR A 279 -8.72 3.86 9.45
N THR A 280 -8.05 3.51 8.35
CA THR A 280 -8.37 4.16 7.06
C THR A 280 -9.78 3.80 6.60
N ASN A 281 -10.17 2.52 6.65
CA ASN A 281 -11.54 2.12 6.29
C ASN A 281 -12.59 2.82 7.17
N TYR A 282 -12.32 2.92 8.47
CA TYR A 282 -13.19 3.61 9.41
C TYR A 282 -13.32 5.10 9.06
N LEU A 283 -12.20 5.78 8.82
CA LEU A 283 -12.17 7.17 8.39
C LEU A 283 -12.96 7.37 7.09
N ASP A 284 -12.70 6.53 6.09
CA ASP A 284 -13.39 6.56 4.79
C ASP A 284 -14.91 6.42 4.94
N ILE A 285 -15.36 5.42 5.70
CA ILE A 285 -16.80 5.21 5.94
C ILE A 285 -17.44 6.43 6.62
N LEU A 286 -16.78 6.99 7.64
CA LEU A 286 -17.31 8.18 8.32
C LEU A 286 -17.38 9.39 7.39
N LEU A 287 -16.35 9.63 6.58
CA LEU A 287 -16.35 10.72 5.59
C LEU A 287 -17.42 10.52 4.52
N ILE A 288 -17.65 9.29 4.06
CA ILE A 288 -18.75 8.95 3.14
C ILE A 288 -20.10 9.28 3.79
N ILE A 289 -20.33 8.86 5.04
CA ILE A 289 -21.57 9.14 5.78
C ILE A 289 -21.81 10.65 5.89
N PHE A 290 -20.77 11.41 6.23
CA PHE A 290 -20.84 12.86 6.30
C PHE A 290 -21.20 13.48 4.94
N ASN A 291 -20.55 13.05 3.86
CA ASN A 291 -20.82 13.58 2.52
C ASN A 291 -22.22 13.23 2.02
N VAL A 292 -22.72 12.03 2.33
CA VAL A 292 -24.12 11.66 2.04
C VAL A 292 -25.09 12.54 2.82
N ASN A 293 -24.82 12.82 4.10
CA ASN A 293 -25.63 13.76 4.88
C ASN A 293 -25.60 15.18 4.28
N ALA A 294 -24.43 15.64 3.85
CA ALA A 294 -24.27 16.93 3.19
C ALA A 294 -25.10 17.05 1.90
N LEU A 295 -25.19 15.98 1.11
CA LEU A 295 -26.03 15.94 -0.09
C LEU A 295 -27.51 15.94 0.25
N ASN A 296 -27.92 15.19 1.27
CA ASN A 296 -29.30 15.19 1.77
C ASN A 296 -29.73 16.57 2.28
N TYR A 297 -28.85 17.26 3.01
CA TYR A 297 -29.08 18.61 3.47
C TYR A 297 -29.27 19.57 2.30
N ALA A 298 -28.42 19.50 1.28
CA ALA A 298 -28.55 20.34 0.08
C ALA A 298 -29.86 20.13 -0.69
N LEU A 299 -30.36 18.87 -0.74
CA LEU A 299 -31.58 18.51 -1.47
C LEU A 299 -32.88 18.80 -0.72
N SER A 300 -32.89 18.52 0.58
CA SER A 300 -34.13 18.48 1.37
C SER A 300 -34.17 19.49 2.51
N GLY A 301 -33.07 20.20 2.75
CA GLY A 301 -32.88 21.05 3.93
C GLY A 301 -32.78 20.28 5.24
N LYS A 302 -32.81 18.94 5.21
CA LYS A 302 -32.78 18.09 6.41
C LYS A 302 -31.35 17.66 6.72
N ASP A 303 -30.89 18.04 7.90
CA ASP A 303 -29.66 17.54 8.49
C ASP A 303 -29.99 16.35 9.41
N TYR A 304 -29.53 15.16 9.06
CA TYR A 304 -29.75 13.95 9.85
C TYR A 304 -28.63 13.71 10.89
N LEU A 305 -27.46 14.32 10.68
CA LEU A 305 -26.36 14.31 11.62
C LEU A 305 -26.34 15.64 12.35
N SER A 306 -27.32 15.87 13.24
CA SER A 306 -27.43 17.13 13.97
C SER A 306 -26.10 17.49 14.66
N MET A 307 -25.46 18.58 14.22
CA MET A 307 -24.15 18.99 14.73
C MET A 307 -24.31 20.09 15.78
N PRO A 308 -23.96 19.83 17.06
CA PRO A 308 -24.25 20.76 18.15
C PRO A 308 -23.62 22.14 18.02
N TRP A 309 -22.50 22.28 17.30
CA TRP A 309 -21.84 23.58 17.09
C TRP A 309 -22.42 24.36 15.93
N LEU A 310 -22.95 23.64 14.95
CA LEU A 310 -23.48 24.23 13.74
C LEU A 310 -24.72 25.10 14.05
N SER A 311 -25.50 24.73 15.07
CA SER A 311 -26.59 25.55 15.60
C SER A 311 -26.15 26.85 16.28
N TYR A 312 -24.89 26.96 16.76
CA TYR A 312 -24.37 28.20 17.36
C TYR A 312 -24.03 29.27 16.31
N PHE A 313 -23.77 28.88 15.07
CA PHE A 313 -23.48 29.81 13.97
C PHE A 313 -24.75 30.37 13.30
N GLY A 314 -25.93 29.96 13.76
CA GLY A 314 -27.24 30.43 13.28
C GLY A 314 -27.68 29.77 11.97
N GLU A 315 -28.92 30.08 11.53
CA GLU A 315 -29.56 29.48 10.35
C GLU A 315 -29.07 30.06 9.00
N ASN A 316 -28.17 31.05 9.02
CA ASN A 316 -27.77 31.83 7.82
C ASN A 316 -26.41 31.42 7.22
N LEU A 317 -25.99 30.17 7.38
CA LEU A 317 -24.78 29.68 6.72
C LEU A 317 -25.06 29.39 5.24
N SER A 318 -24.16 29.82 4.35
CA SER A 318 -24.12 29.27 2.99
C SER A 318 -23.81 27.76 3.04
N TYR A 319 -24.17 27.03 1.98
CA TYR A 319 -23.92 25.59 1.94
C TYR A 319 -22.42 25.23 2.07
N LEU A 320 -21.53 26.06 1.54
CA LEU A 320 -20.08 25.88 1.69
C LEU A 320 -19.63 26.06 3.14
N GLU A 321 -20.10 27.12 3.81
CA GLU A 321 -19.77 27.37 5.22
C GLU A 321 -20.34 26.27 6.12
N TRP A 322 -21.59 25.85 5.87
CA TRP A 322 -22.20 24.72 6.54
C TRP A 322 -21.36 23.45 6.38
N TYR A 323 -20.88 23.16 5.17
CA TYR A 323 -20.08 21.98 4.89
C TYR A 323 -18.71 22.02 5.57
N LEU A 324 -18.01 23.16 5.51
CA LEU A 324 -16.68 23.31 6.13
C LEU A 324 -16.75 23.27 7.66
N ILE A 325 -17.71 23.97 8.27
CA ILE A 325 -17.90 23.93 9.72
C ILE A 325 -18.38 22.54 10.15
N GLY A 326 -19.30 21.95 9.38
CA GLY A 326 -19.83 20.62 9.60
C GLY A 326 -18.74 19.55 9.57
N ILE A 327 -17.86 19.53 8.57
CA ILE A 327 -16.81 18.52 8.49
C ILE A 327 -15.80 18.66 9.62
N MET A 328 -15.45 19.90 10.02
CA MET A 328 -14.59 20.14 11.17
C MET A 328 -15.23 19.65 12.46
N ASN A 329 -16.52 19.94 12.68
CA ASN A 329 -17.25 19.44 13.84
C ASN A 329 -17.30 17.90 13.84
N TYR A 330 -17.58 17.31 12.67
CA TYR A 330 -17.66 15.87 12.50
C TYR A 330 -16.33 15.18 12.81
N LEU A 331 -15.22 15.77 12.36
CA LEU A 331 -13.87 15.31 12.66
C LEU A 331 -13.60 15.33 14.18
N VAL A 332 -13.93 16.44 14.85
CA VAL A 332 -13.66 16.65 16.28
C VAL A 332 -14.50 15.72 17.17
N TYR A 333 -15.75 15.44 16.82
CA TYR A 333 -16.67 14.70 17.69
C TYR A 333 -16.79 13.21 17.36
N TYR A 334 -16.71 12.84 16.08
CA TYR A 334 -17.02 11.48 15.65
C TYR A 334 -15.82 10.71 15.10
N ILE A 335 -14.77 11.40 14.61
CA ILE A 335 -13.61 10.73 14.03
C ILE A 335 -12.43 10.68 15.02
N ILE A 336 -11.99 11.85 15.51
CA ILE A 336 -10.79 11.96 16.35
C ILE A 336 -10.95 11.22 17.68
N PRO A 337 -12.05 11.36 18.45
CA PRO A 337 -12.15 10.74 19.78
C PRO A 337 -12.11 9.21 19.74
N PRO A 338 -12.85 8.50 18.86
CA PRO A 338 -12.74 7.05 18.76
C PRO A 338 -11.34 6.56 18.36
N ILE A 339 -10.66 7.27 17.45
CA ILE A 339 -9.28 6.96 17.06
C ILE A 339 -8.32 7.16 18.24
N LEU A 340 -8.45 8.27 18.98
CA LEU A 340 -7.61 8.53 20.15
C LEU A 340 -7.87 7.53 21.27
N VAL A 341 -9.14 7.22 21.58
CA VAL A 341 -9.50 6.25 22.62
C VAL A 341 -8.98 4.86 22.28
N SER A 342 -9.18 4.40 21.03
CA SER A 342 -8.66 3.11 20.59
C SER A 342 -7.14 3.06 20.62
N TYR A 343 -6.46 4.13 20.18
CA TYR A 343 -5.00 4.25 20.30
C TYR A 343 -4.53 4.17 21.75
N LEU A 344 -5.17 4.92 22.67
CA LEU A 344 -4.84 4.92 24.09
C LEU A 344 -5.07 3.54 24.72
N ILE A 345 -6.17 2.85 24.38
CA ILE A 345 -6.44 1.49 24.85
C ILE A 345 -5.37 0.52 24.35
N VAL A 346 -5.02 0.57 23.06
CA VAL A 346 -3.99 -0.29 22.48
C VAL A 346 -2.63 0.00 23.12
N SER A 347 -2.27 1.27 23.28
CA SER A 347 -1.02 1.71 23.94
C SER A 347 -0.97 1.23 25.39
N TRP A 348 -2.06 1.38 26.13
CA TRP A 348 -2.18 0.90 27.51
C TRP A 348 -2.06 -0.63 27.60
N LEU A 349 -2.74 -1.37 26.72
CA LEU A 349 -2.66 -2.83 26.65
C LEU A 349 -1.24 -3.31 26.31
N ARG A 350 -0.57 -2.66 25.36
CA ARG A 350 0.83 -2.94 25.01
C ARG A 350 1.73 -2.74 26.22
N LYS A 351 1.62 -1.58 26.89
CA LYS A 351 2.39 -1.28 28.10
C LYS A 351 2.13 -2.29 29.22
N ARG A 352 0.88 -2.71 29.42
CA ARG A 352 0.51 -3.69 30.47
C ARG A 352 1.02 -5.09 30.15
N LYS A 353 1.08 -5.47 28.87
CA LYS A 353 1.64 -6.74 28.41
C LYS A 353 3.17 -6.73 28.28
N GLY A 354 3.84 -5.63 28.65
CA GLY A 354 5.30 -5.52 28.51
C GLY A 354 5.77 -5.35 27.06
N VAL A 355 4.85 -5.17 26.11
CA VAL A 355 5.18 -4.97 24.69
C VAL A 355 5.71 -3.55 24.53
N ARG A 356 7.04 -3.41 24.51
CA ARG A 356 7.71 -2.13 24.22
C ARG A 356 7.83 -1.96 22.71
N GLU A 357 7.69 -0.73 22.23
CA GLU A 357 8.14 -0.41 20.86
C GLU A 357 9.66 -0.56 20.84
N LEU A 358 10.12 -1.45 19.97
CA LEU A 358 11.53 -1.66 19.71
C LEU A 358 12.04 -0.41 18.97
N THR A 359 13.15 0.16 19.42
CA THR A 359 13.88 1.14 18.60
C THR A 359 14.27 0.49 17.28
N GLU A 360 14.52 1.25 16.20
CA GLU A 360 14.85 0.65 14.90
C GLU A 360 16.04 -0.32 14.96
N LYS A 361 17.01 -0.02 15.82
CA LYS A 361 18.14 -0.89 16.14
C LYS A 361 17.71 -2.14 16.92
N GLU A 362 16.86 -1.98 17.93
CA GLU A 362 16.29 -3.11 18.68
C GLU A 362 15.29 -3.92 17.86
N ALA A 363 14.64 -3.37 16.84
CA ALA A 363 13.73 -4.10 15.94
C ALA A 363 14.54 -5.02 15.02
N ARG A 364 15.64 -4.48 14.46
CA ARG A 364 16.63 -5.28 13.72
C ARG A 364 17.27 -6.35 14.61
N SER A 365 17.62 -6.01 15.86
CA SER A 365 18.21 -6.96 16.80
C SER A 365 17.20 -7.94 17.42
N ALA A 366 15.93 -7.58 17.56
CA ALA A 366 14.88 -8.44 18.09
C ALA A 366 14.35 -9.40 17.02
N GLU A 367 14.29 -8.98 15.74
CA GLU A 367 14.15 -9.92 14.62
C GLU A 367 15.33 -10.92 14.64
N GLN A 368 16.58 -10.44 14.79
CA GLN A 368 17.75 -11.31 14.96
C GLN A 368 17.72 -12.21 16.22
N LEU A 369 17.00 -11.83 17.28
CA LEU A 369 16.85 -12.61 18.51
C LEU A 369 15.67 -13.59 18.47
N GLU A 370 14.58 -13.25 17.77
CA GLU A 370 13.52 -14.20 17.38
C GLU A 370 14.11 -15.26 16.42
N GLU A 371 15.03 -14.87 15.54
CA GLU A 371 15.79 -15.75 14.63
C GLU A 371 16.68 -16.78 15.37
N LEU A 372 17.09 -16.50 16.62
CA LEU A 372 17.89 -17.41 17.45
C LEU A 372 17.08 -18.29 18.41
N GLY A 373 15.75 -18.30 18.30
CA GLY A 373 14.88 -19.18 19.10
C GLY A 373 14.70 -18.74 20.57
N GLY A 374 14.79 -17.45 20.84
CA GLY A 374 14.49 -16.89 22.16
C GLY A 374 13.01 -17.02 22.52
N ALA A 375 12.66 -18.05 23.30
CA ALA A 375 11.35 -18.17 23.92
C ALA A 375 11.06 -16.96 24.85
N ASN A 376 9.86 -16.38 24.68
CA ASN A 376 9.19 -15.40 25.52
C ASN A 376 9.84 -14.00 25.67
N VAL A 377 9.28 -13.02 24.95
CA VAL A 377 8.98 -11.68 25.48
C VAL A 377 7.59 -11.24 25.03
#